data_AF-A0A1V3WG11-F1
#
_entry.id   AF-A0A1V3WG11-F1
#
_cell.length_a   1.000
_cell.length_b   1.000
_cell.length_c   1.000
_cell.angle_alpha   90.00
_cell.angle_beta   90.00
_cell.angle_gamma   90.00
#
_symmetry.space_group_name_H-M   'P 1'
#
loop_
_entity.id
_entity.type
_entity.pdbx_description
1 polymer ?
#
loop_
_entity_poly.entity_id
_entity_poly.type
_entity_poly.pdbx_seq_one_letter_code
_entity_poly.pdbx_strand_id
1 'polypeptide(L)' 'MWEFEQALTQLGAWTHETIRREATALLEADTTKPYRHIVIDEAQDLSPDQWRLLRAAVAEAPDDIFIAGIPINASTTTG' A
#
# COMPACT_ATOMS: atom_id res chain seq x y z
N MET A 1 18.03 8.08 -12.62
CA MET A 1 18.27 6.88 -11.80
C MET A 1 19.40 7.20 -10.85
N TRP A 2 19.10 7.27 -9.56
CA TRP A 2 20.10 7.61 -8.53
C TRP A 2 21.15 6.49 -8.42
N GLU A 3 22.38 6.80 -7.98
CA GLU A 3 23.48 5.82 -7.90
C GLU A 3 23.11 4.57 -7.08
N PHE A 4 22.31 4.75 -6.03
CA PHE A 4 21.78 3.66 -5.20
C PHE A 4 20.83 2.72 -5.98
N GLU A 5 19.88 3.26 -6.72
CA GLU A 5 18.94 2.47 -7.54
C GLU A 5 19.67 1.74 -8.67
N GLN A 6 20.70 2.38 -9.25
CA GLN A 6 21.55 1.75 -10.26
C GLN A 6 22.34 0.56 -9.67
N ALA A 7 22.88 0.70 -8.46
CA ALA A 7 23.58 -0.39 -7.78
C ALA A 7 22.64 -1.58 -7.49
N LEU A 8 21.42 -1.33 -7.01
CA LEU A 8 20.40 -2.38 -6.82
C LEU A 8 20.07 -3.11 -8.13
N THR A 9 19.90 -2.35 -9.21
CA THR A 9 19.62 -2.91 -10.54
C THR A 9 20.75 -3.82 -11.03
N GLN A 10 22.01 -3.39 -10.88
CA GLN A 10 23.18 -4.19 -11.28
C GLN A 10 23.32 -5.46 -10.46
N LEU A 11 22.93 -5.42 -9.19
CA LEU A 11 22.96 -6.58 -8.29
C LEU A 11 21.75 -7.51 -8.45
N GLY A 12 20.75 -7.15 -9.28
CA GLY A 12 19.49 -7.88 -9.37
C GLY A 12 18.72 -7.90 -8.03
N ALA A 13 18.99 -6.93 -7.17
CA ALA A 13 18.48 -6.86 -5.81
C ALA A 13 17.32 -5.88 -5.70
N TRP A 14 16.46 -6.13 -4.71
CA TRP A 14 15.31 -5.29 -4.42
C TRP A 14 15.27 -4.95 -2.94
N THR A 15 14.94 -3.70 -2.62
CA THR A 15 14.52 -3.31 -1.28
C THR A 15 13.00 -3.49 -1.15
N HIS A 16 12.52 -3.58 0.09
CA HIS A 16 11.07 -3.64 0.36
C HIS A 16 10.30 -2.48 -0.29
N GLU A 17 10.88 -1.28 -0.27
CA GLU A 17 10.30 -0.09 -0.91
C GLU A 17 10.24 -0.24 -2.43
N THR A 18 11.33 -0.67 -3.08
CA THR A 18 11.37 -0.83 -4.54
C THR A 18 10.39 -1.89 -5.03
N ILE A 19 10.22 -3.00 -4.29
CA ILE A 19 9.21 -4.02 -4.63
C ILE A 19 7.82 -3.42 -4.55
N ARG A 20 7.52 -2.68 -3.47
CA ARG A 20 6.22 -2.06 -3.27
C ARG A 20 5.90 -1.07 -4.39
N ARG A 21 6.85 -0.20 -4.71
CA ARG A 21 6.71 0.80 -5.77
C ARG A 21 6.43 0.16 -7.12
N GLU A 22 7.17 -0.89 -7.48
CA GLU A 22 6.97 -1.60 -8.73
C GLU A 22 5.63 -2.34 -8.77
N ALA A 23 5.25 -3.01 -7.68
CA ALA A 23 3.95 -3.68 -7.58
C ALA A 23 2.80 -2.66 -7.74
N THR A 24 2.90 -1.48 -7.13
CA THR A 24 1.92 -0.41 -7.32
C THR A 24 1.86 0.03 -8.78
N ALA A 25 3.00 0.25 -9.43
CA ALA A 25 3.04 0.68 -10.83
C ALA A 25 2.41 -0.36 -11.78
N LEU A 26 2.67 -1.65 -11.56
CA LEU A 26 2.06 -2.74 -12.33
C LEU A 26 0.54 -2.78 -12.12
N LEU A 27 0.08 -2.63 -10.88
CA LEU A 27 -1.34 -2.62 -10.55
C LEU A 27 -2.05 -1.38 -11.10
N GLU A 28 -1.41 -0.21 -11.11
CA GLU A 28 -1.96 1.02 -11.69
C GLU A 28 -2.10 0.91 -13.22
N ALA A 29 -1.13 0.28 -13.89
CA ALA A 29 -1.15 0.07 -15.33
C ALA A 29 -2.20 -0.96 -15.78
N ASP A 30 -2.60 -1.89 -14.91
CA ASP A 30 -3.64 -2.86 -15.22
C ASP A 30 -5.05 -2.27 -15.07
N THR A 31 -5.88 -2.45 -16.09
CA THR A 31 -7.31 -2.07 -16.04
C THR A 31 -8.15 -3.13 -15.34
N THR A 32 -7.71 -4.38 -15.33
CA THR A 32 -8.38 -5.49 -14.66
C THR A 32 -7.75 -5.66 -13.28
N LYS A 33 -8.44 -5.18 -12.25
CA LYS A 33 -7.92 -5.26 -10.88
C LYS A 33 -8.02 -6.69 -10.34
N PRO A 34 -7.00 -7.18 -9.63
CA PRO A 34 -6.97 -8.56 -9.15
C PRO A 34 -8.00 -8.84 -8.04
N TYR A 35 -8.43 -7.81 -7.30
CA TYR A 35 -9.39 -7.95 -6.21
C TYR A 35 -10.66 -7.14 -6.46
N ARG A 36 -11.78 -7.70 -6.03
CA ARG A 36 -13.09 -7.03 -6.03
C ARG A 36 -13.34 -6.26 -4.74
N HIS A 37 -12.86 -6.79 -3.61
CA HIS A 37 -13.00 -6.22 -2.28
C HIS A 37 -11.71 -6.47 -1.50
N ILE A 38 -11.31 -5.53 -0.66
CA ILE A 38 -10.15 -5.64 0.24
C ILE A 38 -10.63 -5.42 1.68
N VAL A 39 -10.14 -6.24 2.61
CA VAL A 39 -10.30 -6.04 4.06
C VAL A 39 -8.93 -5.76 4.64
N ILE A 40 -8.82 -4.64 5.36
CA ILE A 40 -7.59 -4.17 5.99
C ILE A 40 -7.77 -4.27 7.49
N ASP A 41 -6.83 -4.93 8.16
CA ASP A 41 -6.70 -4.94 9.61
C ASP A 41 -5.51 -4.06 10.03
N GLU A 42 -5.50 -3.60 11.28
CA GLU A 42 -4.46 -2.73 11.84
C GLU A 42 -4.15 -1.50 10.96
N ALA A 43 -5.19 -0.90 10.39
CA ALA A 43 -5.05 0.16 9.40
C ALA A 43 -4.28 1.40 9.90
N GLN A 44 -4.19 1.60 11.21
CA GLN A 44 -3.39 2.67 11.84
C GLN A 44 -1.88 2.53 11.59
N ASP A 45 -1.38 1.33 11.25
CA ASP A 45 0.04 1.06 11.02
C ASP A 45 0.45 1.25 9.54
N LEU A 46 -0.52 1.53 8.66
CA LEU A 46 -0.24 1.69 7.24
C LEU A 46 0.36 3.05 6.90
N SER A 47 1.55 3.01 6.29
CA SER A 47 2.18 4.15 5.63
C SER A 47 1.43 4.57 4.35
N PRO A 48 1.57 5.84 3.88
CA PRO A 48 0.91 6.31 2.67
C PRO A 48 1.17 5.44 1.41
N ASP A 49 2.36 4.87 1.28
CA ASP A 49 2.69 4.05 0.11
C ASP A 49 2.04 2.67 0.15
N GLN A 50 1.77 2.12 1.35
CA GLN A 50 0.98 0.89 1.47
C GLN A 50 -0.47 1.14 1.10
N TRP A 51 -1.03 2.29 1.50
CA TRP A 51 -2.37 2.70 1.07
C TRP A 51 -2.48 2.79 -0.46
N ARG A 52 -1.49 3.39 -1.13
CA ARG A 52 -1.45 3.47 -2.59
C ARG A 52 -1.42 2.09 -3.25
N LEU A 53 -0.58 1.18 -2.74
CA LEU A 53 -0.53 -0.20 -3.22
C LEU A 53 -1.89 -0.89 -3.12
N LEU A 54 -2.53 -0.82 -1.94
CA LEU A 54 -3.83 -1.46 -1.70
C LEU A 54 -4.91 -0.87 -2.61
N ARG A 55 -4.92 0.46 -2.77
CA ARG A 55 -5.88 1.13 -3.65
C ARG A 55 -5.70 0.75 -5.11
N ALA A 56 -4.46 0.61 -5.59
CA ALA A 56 -4.18 0.19 -6.96
C ALA A 56 -4.65 -1.24 -7.25
N ALA A 57 -4.77 -2.08 -6.22
CA ALA A 57 -5.11 -3.50 -6.34
C ALA A 57 -6.62 -3.80 -6.48
N VAL A 58 -7.49 -2.81 -6.32
CA VAL A 58 -8.95 -2.98 -6.34
C VAL A 58 -9.64 -1.90 -7.16
N ALA A 59 -10.66 -2.27 -7.92
CA ALA A 59 -11.43 -1.32 -8.72
C ALA A 59 -12.27 -0.41 -7.82
N GLU A 60 -12.41 0.87 -8.18
CA GLU A 60 -13.28 1.79 -7.46
C GLU A 60 -14.74 1.36 -7.62
N ALA A 61 -15.36 0.96 -6.50
CA ALA A 61 -16.74 0.48 -6.46
C ALA A 61 -17.30 0.63 -5.04
N PRO A 62 -18.64 0.57 -4.85
CA PRO A 62 -19.20 0.46 -3.51
C PRO A 62 -18.62 -0.75 -2.76
N ASP A 63 -18.34 -0.54 -1.48
CA ASP A 63 -17.85 -1.57 -0.56
C ASP A 63 -16.52 -2.22 -1.01
N ASP A 64 -15.68 -1.48 -1.73
CA ASP A 64 -14.44 -2.02 -2.30
C ASP A 64 -13.29 -2.16 -1.29
N ILE A 65 -13.26 -1.35 -0.24
CA ILE A 65 -12.31 -1.45 0.86
C ILE A 65 -13.03 -1.34 2.21
N PHE A 66 -12.81 -2.33 3.05
CA PHE A 66 -13.23 -2.36 4.46
C PHE A 66 -12.02 -2.18 5.35
N ILE A 67 -12.13 -1.29 6.34
CA ILE A 67 -11.00 -0.88 7.17
C ILE A 67 -11.33 -1.17 8.63
N ALA A 68 -10.52 -2.00 9.27
CA ALA A 68 -10.47 -2.20 10.70
C ALA A 68 -9.18 -1.58 11.26
N GLY A 69 -9.29 -0.93 12.42
CA GLY A 69 -8.16 -0.30 13.07
C GLY A 69 -8.60 0.48 14.30
N ILE A 70 -7.63 0.86 15.12
CA ILE A 70 -7.88 1.64 16.33
C ILE A 70 -7.82 3.13 15.97
N PRO A 71 -8.84 3.94 16.30
CA PRO A 71 -8.78 5.37 16.06
C PRO A 71 -7.60 5.99 16.83
N ILE A 72 -6.81 6.84 16.15
CA ILE A 72 -5.67 7.56 16.72
C ILE A 72 -6.11 8.73 17.62
N ASN A 73 -6.95 8.44 18.61
CA ASN A 73 -7.45 9.36 19.61
C ASN A 73 -8.31 8.63 20.64
N ALA A 74 -7.68 7.73 21.40
CA ALA A 74 -8.16 7.31 22.72
C ALA A 74 -7.23 7.85 23.82
N SER A 75 -6.76 9.08 23.70
CA SER A 75 -6.31 9.82 24.89
C SER A 75 -7.55 10.17 25.69
N THR A 76 -7.99 9.25 26.54
CA THR A 76 -8.93 9.58 27.60
C THR A 76 -8.19 10.52 28.53
N THR A 77 -8.40 11.83 28.35
CA THR A 77 -8.22 12.81 29.42
C THR A 77 -9.13 12.36 30.57
N THR A 78 -8.54 11.78 31.59
CA THR A 78 -9.08 11.70 32.95
C THR A 78 -7.83 11.90 33.81
N GLY A 79 -7.60 13.10 34.34
CA GLY A 79 -8.35 13.61 35.50
C GLY A 79 -7.51 13.29 36.72
#